data_AF-A0A7R9TFH2-F1
#
_entry.id   AF-A0A7R9TFH2-F1
#
_cell.length_a   1.000
_cell.length_b   1.000
_cell.length_c   1.000
_cell.angle_alpha   90.00
_cell.angle_beta   90.00
_cell.angle_gamma   90.00
#
_symmetry.space_group_name_H-M   'P 1'
#
loop_
_entity.id
_entity.type
_entity.pdbx_description
1 polymer ?
#
loop_
_entity_poly.entity_id
_entity_poly.type
_entity_poly.pdbx_seq_one_letter_code
_entity_poly.pdbx_strand_id
1 'polypeptide(L)'
;MEIWSLLTLCAAGGNAAGERTALGRALSGPVCAMVLGAILSNAHVLPPPGAHYAAVQSLVVALATPLLLLGADLRVVFEDTKRLTRAFAVGSAATAVGAVVGFAAAHSWLSSSGVAGALGPDDGYKVAAALAAKSIGGGLNYVAVASALGVSASAMSAGIVADNVFALVYFPVVAALAGDGERDGFEREDETSIVAPPPPPAVDVGQMLAALALA
;
A
#
# COMPACT_ATOMS: atom_id res chain seq x y z
N MET A 1 17.27 12.24 -14.61
CA MET A 1 17.06 10.98 -13.87
C MET A 1 15.69 10.46 -14.25
N GLU A 2 15.60 9.21 -14.68
CA GLU A 2 14.29 8.62 -14.94
C GLU A 2 13.56 8.39 -13.61
N ILE A 3 12.23 8.55 -13.61
CA ILE A 3 11.40 8.34 -12.41
C ILE A 3 11.69 6.99 -11.73
N TRP A 4 11.99 5.97 -12.52
CA TRP A 4 12.36 4.63 -12.06
C TRP A 4 13.51 4.65 -11.06
N SER A 5 14.58 5.39 -11.35
CA SER A 5 15.76 5.47 -10.49
C SER A 5 15.45 6.15 -9.15
N LEU A 6 14.57 7.16 -9.16
CA LEU A 6 14.16 7.86 -7.95
C LEU A 6 13.25 6.99 -7.08
N LEU A 7 12.31 6.28 -7.71
CA LEU A 7 11.41 5.37 -6.99
C LEU A 7 12.15 4.17 -6.40
N THR A 8 13.10 3.58 -7.14
CA THR A 8 13.93 2.48 -6.62
C THR A 8 14.86 2.96 -5.51
N LEU A 9 15.38 4.20 -5.60
CA LEU A 9 16.14 4.81 -4.50
C LEU A 9 15.28 4.99 -3.25
N CYS A 10 14.06 5.50 -3.37
CA CYS A 10 13.13 5.63 -2.24
C CYS A 10 12.79 4.26 -1.63
N ALA A 11 12.55 3.24 -2.46
CA ALA A 11 12.24 1.89 -2.00
C ALA A 11 13.44 1.25 -1.28
N ALA A 12 14.63 1.30 -1.87
CA ALA A 12 15.85 0.76 -1.28
C ALA A 12 16.24 1.50 0.01
N GLY A 13 16.17 2.83 0.01
CA GLY A 13 16.42 3.65 1.19
C GLY A 13 15.40 3.41 2.30
N GLY A 14 14.13 3.23 1.95
CA GLY A 14 13.06 2.90 2.88
C GLY A 14 13.25 1.53 3.52
N ASN A 15 13.58 0.51 2.72
CA ASN A 15 13.87 -0.82 3.23
C ASN A 15 15.10 -0.83 4.16
N ALA A 16 16.19 -0.18 3.72
CA ALA A 16 17.40 -0.09 4.53
C ALA A 16 17.16 0.67 5.85
N ALA A 17 16.34 1.73 5.84
CA ALA A 17 15.94 2.44 7.06
C ALA A 17 15.04 1.57 7.95
N GLY A 18 14.13 0.79 7.34
CA GLY A 18 13.27 -0.19 7.99
C GLY A 18 14.05 -1.23 8.78
N GLU A 19 15.11 -1.78 8.20
CA GLU A 19 15.93 -2.81 8.85
C GLU A 19 16.89 -2.23 9.92
N ARG A 20 17.52 -1.08 9.61
CA ARG A 20 18.65 -0.55 10.40
C ARG A 20 18.23 0.34 11.57
N THR A 21 17.05 0.95 11.55
CA THR A 21 16.63 1.90 12.59
C THR A 21 15.52 1.32 13.47
N ALA A 22 15.55 1.60 14.78
CA ALA A 22 14.52 1.13 15.71
C ALA A 22 13.13 1.67 15.35
N LEU A 23 13.06 2.92 14.87
CA LEU A 23 11.84 3.55 14.38
C LEU A 23 11.38 2.93 13.05
N GLY A 24 12.32 2.57 12.17
CA GLY A 24 12.01 1.93 10.89
C GLY A 24 11.49 0.51 11.03
N ARG A 25 12.00 -0.27 11.99
CA ARG A 25 11.46 -1.61 12.29
C ARG A 25 10.02 -1.54 12.80
N ALA A 26 9.69 -0.50 13.58
CA ALA A 26 8.33 -0.26 14.03
C ALA A 26 7.39 0.22 12.92
N LEU A 27 7.91 0.96 11.92
CA LEU A 27 7.10 1.54 10.84
C LEU A 27 7.00 0.64 9.59
N SER A 28 7.88 -0.35 9.42
CA SER A 28 8.08 -1.17 8.22
C SER A 28 8.76 -0.43 7.04
N GLY A 29 9.49 -1.18 6.21
CA GLY A 29 10.19 -0.67 5.03
C GLY A 29 9.32 0.15 4.05
N PRO A 30 8.09 -0.30 3.72
CA PRO A 30 7.17 0.47 2.86
C PRO A 30 6.81 1.85 3.41
N VAL A 31 6.54 1.98 4.72
CA VAL A 31 6.20 3.28 5.32
C VAL A 31 7.41 4.20 5.33
N CYS A 32 8.61 3.68 5.62
CA CYS A 32 9.85 4.45 5.50
C CYS A 32 10.08 4.94 4.05
N ALA A 33 9.79 4.12 3.04
CA ALA A 33 9.87 4.52 1.64
C ALA A 33 8.87 5.63 1.29
N MET A 34 7.65 5.58 1.83
CA MET A 34 6.63 6.63 1.66
C MET A 34 7.08 7.95 2.28
N VAL A 35 7.67 7.93 3.48
CA VAL A 35 8.21 9.13 4.14
C VAL A 35 9.35 9.74 3.33
N LEU A 36 10.29 8.91 2.86
CA LEU A 36 11.37 9.37 1.97
C LEU A 36 10.82 9.97 0.68
N GLY A 37 9.86 9.31 0.03
CA GLY A 37 9.19 9.83 -1.16
C GLY A 37 8.51 11.17 -0.92
N ALA A 38 7.84 11.34 0.23
CA ALA A 38 7.22 12.60 0.61
C ALA A 38 8.27 13.71 0.79
N ILE A 39 9.40 13.43 1.44
CA ILE A 39 10.49 14.40 1.61
C ILE A 39 11.05 14.83 0.26
N LEU A 40 11.36 13.87 -0.62
CA LEU A 40 11.88 14.18 -1.97
C LEU A 40 10.86 14.95 -2.82
N SER A 41 9.56 14.68 -2.64
CA SER A 41 8.49 15.37 -3.36
C SER A 41 8.38 16.83 -2.92
N ASN A 42 8.47 17.09 -1.61
CA ASN A 42 8.47 18.45 -1.07
C ASN A 42 9.75 19.22 -1.43
N ALA A 43 10.88 18.52 -1.60
CA ALA A 43 12.13 19.10 -2.09
C ALA A 43 12.13 19.35 -3.61
N HIS A 44 11.01 19.10 -4.31
CA HIS A 44 10.87 19.21 -5.77
C HIS A 44 11.87 18.35 -6.58
N VAL A 45 12.36 17.26 -5.98
CA VAL A 45 13.25 16.30 -6.65
C VAL A 45 12.44 15.29 -7.49
N LEU A 46 11.24 14.94 -7.04
CA LEU A 46 10.33 14.07 -7.79
C LEU A 46 9.56 14.86 -8.86
N PRO A 47 9.32 14.26 -10.04
CA PRO A 47 8.54 14.89 -11.09
C PRO A 47 7.08 15.14 -10.63
N PRO A 48 6.42 16.17 -11.18
CA PRO A 48 5.02 16.45 -10.86
C PRO A 48 4.12 15.27 -11.25
N PRO A 49 2.96 15.09 -10.57
CA PRO A 49 2.04 13.99 -10.85
C PRO A 49 1.67 13.92 -12.34
N GLY A 50 1.67 12.73 -12.92
CA GLY A 50 1.32 12.52 -14.32
C GLY A 50 1.28 11.05 -14.74
N ALA A 51 1.04 10.80 -16.03
CA ALA A 51 0.84 9.46 -16.59
C ALA A 51 2.00 8.48 -16.35
N HIS A 52 3.21 9.00 -16.11
CA HIS A 52 4.40 8.21 -15.80
C HIS A 52 4.28 7.46 -14.47
N TYR A 53 3.64 8.02 -13.44
CA TYR A 53 3.36 7.30 -12.19
C TYR A 53 2.33 6.16 -12.38
N ALA A 54 1.29 6.42 -13.18
CA ALA A 54 0.26 5.42 -13.47
C ALA A 54 0.82 4.22 -14.27
N ALA A 55 1.74 4.48 -15.20
CA ALA A 55 2.44 3.45 -15.95
C ALA A 55 3.29 2.56 -15.03
N VAL A 56 4.05 3.17 -14.12
CA VAL A 56 4.85 2.44 -13.11
C VAL A 56 3.94 1.57 -12.24
N GLN A 57 2.87 2.15 -11.69
CA GLN A 57 1.93 1.43 -10.84
C GLN A 57 1.31 0.23 -11.55
N SER A 58 0.90 0.40 -12.81
CA SER A 58 0.27 -0.65 -13.60
C SER A 58 1.24 -1.80 -13.88
N LEU A 59 2.48 -1.48 -14.24
CA LEU A 59 3.53 -2.48 -14.45
C LEU A 59 3.84 -3.23 -13.15
N VAL A 60 4.04 -2.51 -12.04
CA VAL A 60 4.36 -3.11 -10.74
C VAL A 60 3.27 -4.07 -10.30
N VAL A 61 1.99 -3.72 -10.44
CA VAL A 61 0.89 -4.65 -10.12
C VAL A 61 0.91 -5.86 -11.06
N ALA A 62 1.07 -5.64 -12.36
CA ALA A 62 1.07 -6.70 -13.35
C ALA A 62 2.20 -7.72 -13.11
N LEU A 63 3.33 -7.28 -12.55
CA LEU A 63 4.44 -8.14 -12.14
C LEU A 63 4.27 -8.72 -10.74
N ALA A 64 3.72 -7.96 -9.78
CA ALA A 64 3.51 -8.43 -8.41
C ALA A 64 2.55 -9.62 -8.37
N THR A 65 1.48 -9.59 -9.17
CA THR A 65 0.49 -10.66 -9.20
C THR A 65 1.11 -12.04 -9.53
N PRO A 66 1.82 -12.24 -10.65
CA PRO A 66 2.44 -13.53 -10.95
C PRO A 66 3.59 -13.88 -10.00
N LEU A 67 4.38 -12.90 -9.53
CA LEU A 67 5.48 -13.16 -8.61
C LEU A 67 4.98 -13.66 -7.24
N LEU A 68 3.90 -13.08 -6.73
CA LEU A 68 3.25 -13.54 -5.51
C LEU A 68 2.63 -14.94 -5.69
N LEU A 69 2.06 -15.22 -6.87
CA LEU A 69 1.51 -16.56 -7.16
C LEU A 69 2.58 -17.62 -7.37
N LEU A 70 3.76 -17.26 -7.90
CA LEU A 70 4.87 -18.20 -8.11
C LEU A 70 5.47 -18.68 -6.78
N GLY A 71 5.50 -17.82 -5.76
CA GLY A 71 5.98 -18.15 -4.42
C GLY A 71 4.93 -18.78 -3.50
N ALA A 72 3.65 -18.79 -3.90
CA ALA A 72 2.56 -19.27 -3.06
C ALA A 72 2.16 -20.71 -3.39
N ASP A 73 2.01 -21.56 -2.37
CA ASP A 73 1.35 -22.85 -2.55
C ASP A 73 -0.16 -22.64 -2.69
N LEU A 74 -0.64 -22.69 -3.94
CA LEU A 74 -2.05 -22.45 -4.26
C LEU A 74 -3.00 -23.39 -3.50
N ARG A 75 -2.58 -24.62 -3.16
CA ARG A 75 -3.46 -25.55 -2.43
C ARG A 75 -3.71 -25.06 -1.01
N VAL A 76 -2.64 -24.65 -0.32
CA VAL A 76 -2.71 -24.06 1.02
C VAL A 76 -3.51 -22.77 0.97
N VAL A 77 -3.22 -21.89 0.00
CA VAL A 77 -3.96 -20.64 -0.19
C VAL A 77 -5.46 -20.91 -0.35
N PHE A 78 -5.87 -21.86 -1.19
CA PHE A 78 -7.30 -22.16 -1.36
C PHE A 78 -7.96 -22.75 -0.11
N GLU A 79 -7.24 -23.57 0.67
CA GLU A 79 -7.76 -24.13 1.92
C GLU A 79 -7.94 -23.06 3.00
N ASP A 80 -6.93 -22.22 3.21
CA ASP A 80 -6.96 -21.14 4.21
C ASP A 80 -7.89 -19.99 3.80
N THR A 81 -7.94 -19.68 2.50
CA THR A 81 -8.84 -18.65 1.95
C THR A 81 -10.29 -18.95 2.29
N LYS A 82 -10.74 -20.21 2.28
CA LYS A 82 -12.13 -20.57 2.61
C LYS A 82 -12.52 -20.13 4.03
N ARG A 83 -11.61 -20.27 5.00
CA ARG A 83 -11.83 -19.83 6.38
C ARG A 83 -11.73 -18.31 6.48
N LEU A 84 -10.73 -17.72 5.82
CA LEU A 84 -10.47 -16.28 5.85
C LEU A 84 -11.57 -15.47 5.14
N THR A 85 -12.23 -16.04 4.13
CA THR A 85 -13.30 -15.39 3.35
C THR A 85 -14.45 -14.92 4.24
N ARG A 86 -14.79 -15.67 5.29
CA ARG A 86 -15.85 -15.25 6.24
C ARG A 86 -15.42 -14.05 7.06
N ALA A 87 -14.20 -14.08 7.60
CA ALA A 87 -13.63 -12.94 8.33
C ALA A 87 -13.48 -11.71 7.42
N PHE A 88 -13.03 -11.91 6.18
CA PHE A 88 -12.95 -10.87 5.16
C PHE A 88 -14.32 -10.28 4.80
N ALA A 89 -15.36 -11.10 4.65
CA ALA A 89 -16.71 -10.63 4.37
C ALA A 89 -17.26 -9.77 5.52
N VAL A 90 -17.06 -10.21 6.77
CA VAL A 90 -17.44 -9.42 7.95
C VAL A 90 -16.64 -8.13 8.02
N GLY A 91 -15.32 -8.19 7.83
CA GLY A 91 -14.46 -7.01 7.81
C GLY A 91 -14.83 -6.03 6.71
N SER A 92 -15.13 -6.51 5.50
CA SER A 92 -15.56 -5.68 4.37
C SER A 92 -16.91 -5.01 4.64
N ALA A 93 -17.86 -5.74 5.22
CA ALA A 93 -19.15 -5.18 5.62
C ALA A 93 -18.99 -4.14 6.74
N ALA A 94 -18.16 -4.43 7.75
CA ALA A 94 -17.85 -3.50 8.83
C ALA A 94 -17.18 -2.22 8.29
N THR A 95 -16.25 -2.34 7.35
CA THR A 95 -15.61 -1.20 6.66
C THR A 95 -16.62 -0.39 5.87
N ALA A 96 -17.53 -1.03 5.13
CA ALA A 96 -18.56 -0.33 4.37
C ALA A 96 -19.51 0.45 5.30
N VAL A 97 -19.99 -0.19 6.38
CA VAL A 97 -20.83 0.46 7.39
C VAL A 97 -20.07 1.58 8.09
N GLY A 98 -18.82 1.33 8.49
CA GLY A 98 -17.95 2.32 9.11
C GLY A 98 -17.68 3.53 8.23
N ALA A 99 -17.51 3.34 6.92
CA ALA A 99 -17.35 4.43 5.96
C ALA A 99 -18.63 5.27 5.84
N VAL A 100 -19.81 4.64 5.79
CA VAL A 100 -21.10 5.35 5.74
C VAL A 100 -21.36 6.13 7.02
N VAL A 101 -21.19 5.48 8.18
CA VAL A 101 -21.38 6.12 9.49
C VAL A 101 -20.34 7.23 9.71
N GLY A 102 -19.08 6.98 9.36
CA GLY A 102 -18.00 7.95 9.45
C GLY A 102 -18.24 9.16 8.55
N PHE A 103 -18.69 8.95 7.32
CA PHE A 103 -19.07 10.04 6.42
C PHE A 103 -20.27 10.83 6.94
N ALA A 104 -21.31 10.17 7.46
CA ALA A 104 -22.47 10.84 8.04
C ALA A 104 -22.12 11.68 9.28
N ALA A 105 -21.29 11.13 10.18
CA ALA A 105 -20.78 11.84 11.35
C ALA A 105 -19.90 13.02 10.94
N ALA A 106 -18.96 12.80 10.02
CA ALA A 106 -18.10 13.86 9.49
C ALA A 106 -18.91 14.94 8.78
N HIS A 107 -19.95 14.59 8.00
CA HIS A 107 -20.83 15.54 7.33
C HIS A 107 -21.57 16.42 8.35
N SER A 108 -22.08 15.85 9.43
CA SER A 108 -22.72 16.61 10.51
C SER A 108 -21.76 17.61 11.19
N TRP A 109 -20.51 17.20 11.41
CA TRP A 109 -19.46 18.04 11.97
C TRP A 109 -18.98 19.12 10.97
N LEU A 110 -18.80 18.77 9.70
CA LEU A 110 -18.40 19.69 8.61
C LEU A 110 -19.45 20.77 8.35
N SER A 111 -20.74 20.41 8.41
CA SER A 111 -21.85 21.36 8.25
C SER A 111 -21.90 22.38 9.38
N SER A 112 -21.47 22.00 10.59
CA SER A 112 -21.40 22.90 11.75
C SER A 112 -20.16 23.82 11.76
N SER A 113 -19.08 23.42 11.10
CA SER A 113 -17.78 24.11 11.16
C SER A 113 -17.51 25.03 9.96
N GLY A 114 -18.41 25.11 8.97
CA GLY A 114 -18.30 26.01 7.81
C GLY A 114 -17.20 25.63 6.79
N VAL A 115 -16.49 24.52 7.03
CA VAL A 115 -15.38 24.02 6.20
C VAL A 115 -15.88 23.19 5.00
N ALA A 116 -17.19 22.97 4.88
CA ALA A 116 -17.82 22.22 3.79
C ALA A 116 -17.48 22.71 2.37
N GLY A 117 -16.99 23.95 2.24
CA GLY A 117 -16.53 24.50 0.95
C GLY A 117 -15.19 23.95 0.44
N ALA A 118 -14.37 23.29 1.27
CA ALA A 118 -12.99 22.92 0.90
C ALA A 118 -12.89 21.71 -0.05
N LEU A 119 -13.88 20.81 -0.07
CA LEU A 119 -13.88 19.61 -0.93
C LEU A 119 -14.85 19.67 -2.12
N GLY A 120 -15.54 20.79 -2.31
CA GLY A 120 -16.64 20.89 -3.26
C GLY A 120 -17.88 20.09 -2.81
N PRO A 121 -19.10 20.56 -3.13
CA PRO A 121 -20.34 19.95 -2.62
C PRO A 121 -20.56 18.48 -3.05
N ASP A 122 -19.98 18.03 -4.17
CA ASP A 122 -20.27 16.72 -4.77
C ASP A 122 -19.10 15.71 -4.77
N ASP A 123 -17.90 16.07 -4.35
CA ASP A 123 -16.73 15.16 -4.41
C ASP A 123 -16.47 14.43 -3.08
N GLY A 124 -16.99 14.93 -1.96
CA GLY A 124 -16.73 14.36 -0.63
C GLY A 124 -17.22 12.91 -0.46
N TYR A 125 -18.45 12.60 -0.88
CA TYR A 125 -18.97 11.23 -0.78
C TYR A 125 -18.27 10.28 -1.77
N LYS A 126 -17.83 10.80 -2.93
CA LYS A 126 -17.12 10.01 -3.94
C LYS A 126 -15.73 9.62 -3.46
N VAL A 127 -15.01 10.56 -2.83
CA VAL A 127 -13.72 10.28 -2.20
C VAL A 127 -13.88 9.31 -1.04
N ALA A 128 -14.92 9.45 -0.21
CA ALA A 128 -15.21 8.51 0.87
C ALA A 128 -15.49 7.09 0.34
N ALA A 129 -16.28 6.96 -0.72
CA ALA A 129 -16.54 5.68 -1.37
C ALA A 129 -15.26 5.07 -1.98
N ALA A 130 -14.41 5.88 -2.62
CA ALA A 130 -13.13 5.44 -3.15
C ALA A 130 -12.19 4.97 -2.02
N LEU A 131 -12.13 5.68 -0.89
CA LEU A 131 -11.34 5.27 0.28
C LEU A 131 -11.87 3.99 0.93
N ALA A 132 -13.18 3.81 1.04
CA ALA A 132 -13.76 2.55 1.49
C ALA A 132 -13.36 1.38 0.56
N ALA A 133 -13.39 1.61 -0.76
CA ALA A 133 -12.91 0.63 -1.73
C ALA A 133 -11.42 0.33 -1.57
N LYS A 134 -10.60 1.35 -1.25
CA LYS A 134 -9.18 1.21 -0.93
C LYS A 134 -8.93 0.29 0.26
N SER A 135 -9.69 0.44 1.34
CA SER A 135 -9.53 -0.37 2.54
C SER A 135 -9.92 -1.84 2.33
N ILE A 136 -10.80 -2.13 1.36
CA ILE A 136 -11.20 -3.51 1.02
C ILE A 136 -10.25 -4.15 0.00
N GLY A 137 -9.85 -3.40 -1.04
CA GLY A 137 -9.18 -3.94 -2.23
C GLY A 137 -7.89 -3.23 -2.65
N GLY A 138 -7.36 -2.34 -1.81
CA GLY A 138 -6.09 -1.64 -2.02
C GLY A 138 -6.15 -0.46 -2.99
N GLY A 139 -4.96 0.05 -3.34
CA GLY A 139 -4.81 1.27 -4.13
C GLY A 139 -5.38 1.21 -5.56
N LEU A 140 -5.50 0.02 -6.15
CA LEU A 140 -6.15 -0.11 -7.46
C LEU A 140 -7.67 0.01 -7.38
N ASN A 141 -8.28 -0.58 -6.35
CA ASN A 141 -9.72 -0.47 -6.15
C ASN A 141 -10.13 0.99 -5.88
N TYR A 142 -9.28 1.74 -5.19
CA TYR A 142 -9.40 3.19 -5.05
C TYR A 142 -9.48 3.90 -6.40
N VAL A 143 -8.49 3.68 -7.28
CA VAL A 143 -8.42 4.34 -8.60
C VAL A 143 -9.62 3.94 -9.46
N ALA A 144 -10.00 2.66 -9.47
CA ALA A 144 -11.15 2.17 -10.23
C ALA A 144 -12.46 2.85 -9.80
N VAL A 145 -12.74 2.91 -8.49
CA VAL A 145 -13.96 3.54 -7.97
C VAL A 145 -13.93 5.06 -8.15
N ALA A 146 -12.78 5.70 -7.94
CA ALA A 146 -12.65 7.14 -8.13
C ALA A 146 -12.87 7.54 -9.61
N SER A 147 -12.38 6.74 -10.56
CA SER A 147 -12.67 6.92 -11.99
C SER A 147 -14.14 6.65 -12.32
N ALA A 148 -14.74 5.61 -11.74
CA ALA A 148 -16.16 5.27 -11.98
C ALA A 148 -17.13 6.35 -11.47
N LEU A 149 -16.80 7.00 -10.35
CA LEU A 149 -17.59 8.09 -9.77
C LEU A 149 -17.28 9.47 -10.35
N GLY A 150 -16.28 9.57 -11.24
CA GLY A 150 -15.87 10.85 -11.84
C GLY A 150 -15.29 11.82 -10.82
N VAL A 151 -14.43 11.34 -9.91
CA VAL A 151 -13.71 12.18 -8.94
C VAL A 151 -12.64 12.99 -9.66
N SER A 152 -12.52 14.28 -9.32
CA SER A 152 -11.46 15.13 -9.85
C SER A 152 -10.06 14.60 -9.48
N ALA A 153 -9.08 14.73 -10.39
CA ALA A 153 -7.72 14.23 -10.15
C ALA A 153 -7.05 14.85 -8.91
N SER A 154 -7.38 16.11 -8.59
CA SER A 154 -6.95 16.80 -7.38
C SER A 154 -7.54 16.16 -6.12
N ALA A 155 -8.85 15.87 -6.10
CA ALA A 155 -9.51 15.21 -4.98
C ALA A 155 -9.04 13.75 -4.81
N MET A 156 -8.77 13.06 -5.92
CA MET A 156 -8.19 11.72 -5.93
C MET A 156 -6.79 11.71 -5.29
N SER A 157 -5.93 12.64 -5.69
CA SER A 157 -4.59 12.77 -5.11
C SER A 157 -4.66 13.13 -3.61
N ALA A 158 -5.49 14.13 -3.26
CA ALA A 158 -5.68 14.56 -1.89
C ALA A 158 -6.20 13.43 -0.98
N GLY A 159 -7.12 12.61 -1.47
CA GLY A 159 -7.66 11.46 -0.74
C GLY A 159 -6.58 10.41 -0.41
N ILE A 160 -5.73 10.05 -1.37
CA ILE A 160 -4.61 9.12 -1.12
C ILE A 160 -3.60 9.72 -0.14
N VAL A 161 -3.30 11.02 -0.26
CA VAL A 161 -2.37 11.68 0.66
C VAL A 161 -2.93 11.67 2.09
N ALA A 162 -4.20 12.01 2.25
CA ALA A 162 -4.87 11.98 3.55
C ALA A 162 -4.90 10.56 4.15
N ASP A 163 -5.18 9.54 3.34
CA ASP A 163 -5.18 8.13 3.75
C ASP A 163 -3.79 7.69 4.26
N ASN A 164 -2.73 8.03 3.52
CA ASN A 164 -1.36 7.68 3.90
C ASN A 164 -0.93 8.36 5.22
N VAL A 165 -1.36 9.60 5.46
CA VAL A 165 -1.12 10.28 6.75
C VAL A 165 -1.94 9.64 7.86
N PHE A 166 -3.20 9.30 7.59
CA PHE A 166 -4.06 8.63 8.57
C PHE A 166 -3.52 7.24 8.94
N ALA A 167 -2.94 6.51 7.99
CA ALA A 167 -2.29 5.22 8.23
C ALA A 167 -1.20 5.29 9.30
N LEU A 168 -0.44 6.41 9.38
CA LEU A 168 0.59 6.63 10.40
C LEU A 168 0.02 6.68 11.82
N VAL A 169 -1.26 7.00 11.98
CA VAL A 169 -1.96 7.07 13.28
C VAL A 169 -2.79 5.80 13.51
N TYR A 170 -3.49 5.35 12.47
CA TYR A 170 -4.37 4.19 12.51
C TYR A 170 -3.63 2.90 12.91
N PHE A 171 -2.51 2.59 12.24
CA PHE A 171 -1.81 1.33 12.50
C PHE A 171 -1.24 1.24 13.93
N PRO A 172 -0.58 2.29 14.48
CA PRO A 172 -0.15 2.25 15.88
C PRO A 172 -1.31 2.12 16.87
N VAL A 173 -2.45 2.78 16.63
CA VAL A 173 -3.62 2.69 17.52
C VAL A 173 -4.21 1.28 17.50
N VAL A 174 -4.39 0.69 16.31
CA VAL A 174 -4.87 -0.69 16.18
C VAL A 174 -3.89 -1.67 16.82
N ALA A 175 -2.59 -1.51 16.59
CA ALA A 175 -1.56 -2.34 17.22
C ALA A 175 -1.58 -2.22 18.77
N ALA A 176 -1.85 -1.03 19.31
CA ALA A 176 -2.00 -0.83 20.74
C ALA A 176 -3.28 -1.51 21.30
N LEU A 177 -4.38 -1.48 20.54
CA LEU A 177 -5.66 -2.09 20.91
C LEU A 177 -5.66 -3.62 20.78
N ALA A 178 -4.88 -4.18 19.85
CA ALA A 178 -4.75 -5.62 19.64
C ALA A 178 -4.04 -6.35 20.81
N GLY A 179 -3.30 -5.61 21.66
CA GLY A 179 -2.58 -6.18 22.81
C GLY A 179 -1.33 -6.99 22.43
N ASP A 180 -0.54 -7.40 23.43
CA ASP A 180 0.75 -8.09 23.24
C ASP A 180 0.65 -9.48 22.59
N GLY A 181 -0.56 -10.02 22.39
CA GLY A 181 -0.79 -11.40 21.92
C GLY A 181 -0.45 -11.68 20.46
N GLU A 182 -0.40 -10.67 19.60
CA GLU A 182 -0.10 -10.80 18.17
C GLU A 182 1.33 -10.38 17.79
N ARG A 183 2.12 -9.90 18.75
CA ARG A 183 3.54 -9.56 18.53
C ARG A 183 4.37 -10.79 18.17
N ASP A 184 3.98 -11.96 18.68
CA ASP A 184 4.60 -13.25 18.39
C ASP A 184 4.30 -13.81 16.98
N GLY A 185 3.32 -13.24 16.25
CA GLY A 185 2.90 -13.73 14.93
C GLY A 185 3.69 -13.13 13.77
N PHE A 186 4.11 -11.86 13.91
CA PHE A 186 4.92 -11.18 12.90
C PHE A 186 6.41 -11.55 13.00
N GLU A 187 6.88 -11.98 14.18
CA GLU A 187 8.27 -12.45 14.38
C GLU A 187 8.46 -13.95 14.07
N ARG A 188 7.39 -14.76 13.95
CA ARG A 188 7.51 -16.22 13.74
C ARG A 188 7.49 -16.71 12.28
N GLU A 189 7.13 -15.88 11.31
CA GLU A 189 7.18 -16.30 9.90
C GLU A 189 8.61 -16.33 9.32
N ASP A 190 9.63 -15.86 10.05
CA ASP A 190 11.00 -15.72 9.51
C ASP A 190 12.02 -16.81 9.90
N GLU A 191 11.71 -17.82 10.73
CA GLU A 191 12.81 -18.71 11.19
C GLU A 191 12.57 -20.23 11.27
N THR A 192 11.36 -20.78 11.02
CA THR A 192 11.17 -22.25 11.21
C THR A 192 10.44 -23.04 10.14
N SER A 193 9.97 -22.44 9.03
CA SER A 193 9.30 -23.21 7.96
C SER A 193 10.08 -23.34 6.64
N ILE A 194 11.22 -22.67 6.47
CA ILE A 194 12.04 -22.85 5.26
C ILE A 194 13.11 -23.88 5.58
N VAL A 195 12.85 -25.14 5.25
CA VAL A 195 13.92 -26.11 4.99
C VAL A 195 14.87 -25.44 4.00
N ALA A 196 16.08 -25.12 4.46
CA ALA A 196 17.06 -24.40 3.66
C ALA A 196 17.24 -25.10 2.30
N PRO A 197 16.96 -24.43 1.17
CA PRO A 197 17.24 -25.01 -0.14
C PRO A 197 18.74 -25.27 -0.26
N PRO A 198 19.16 -26.35 -0.93
CA PRO A 198 20.57 -26.64 -1.15
C PRO A 198 21.23 -25.45 -1.87
N PRO A 199 22.51 -25.16 -1.56
CA PRO A 199 23.20 -24.00 -2.11
C PRO A 199 23.14 -24.04 -3.65
N PRO A 200 22.74 -22.94 -4.30
CA PRO A 200 22.65 -22.90 -5.76
C PRO A 200 24.05 -23.13 -6.37
N PRO A 201 24.14 -23.82 -7.53
CA PRO A 201 25.39 -23.93 -8.25
C PRO A 201 25.92 -22.52 -8.56
N ALA A 202 27.23 -22.32 -8.41
CA ALA A 202 27.86 -21.03 -8.64
C ALA A 202 27.57 -20.56 -10.08
N VAL A 203 26.72 -19.55 -10.21
CA VAL A 203 26.41 -18.93 -11.50
C VAL A 203 27.50 -17.89 -11.79
N ASP A 204 28.34 -18.19 -12.76
CA ASP A 204 29.37 -17.28 -13.24
C ASP A 204 28.71 -16.12 -14.01
N VAL A 205 28.66 -14.95 -13.35
CA VAL A 205 28.10 -13.71 -13.88
C VAL A 205 28.76 -13.31 -15.21
N GLY A 206 30.01 -13.72 -15.44
CA GLY A 206 30.71 -13.51 -16.70
C GLY A 206 30.06 -14.24 -17.88
N GLN A 207 29.50 -15.43 -17.67
CA GLN A 207 28.84 -16.20 -18.72
C GLN A 207 27.45 -15.65 -19.06
N MET A 208 26.72 -15.09 -18.09
CA MET A 208 25.45 -14.41 -18.35
C MET A 208 25.64 -13.11 -19.15
N LEU A 209 26.66 -12.33 -18.84
CA LEU A 209 26.96 -11.09 -19.59
C LEU A 209 27.43 -11.38 -21.02
N ALA A 210 28.20 -12.45 -21.22
CA ALA A 210 28.61 -12.88 -22.56
C ALA A 210 27.42 -13.38 -23.41
N ALA A 211 26.45 -14.07 -22.80
CA ALA A 211 25.23 -14.52 -23.50
C ALA A 211 24.30 -13.36 -23.87
N LEU A 212 24.24 -12.31 -23.05
CA LEU A 212 23.44 -11.12 -23.34
C LEU A 212 24.06 -10.22 -24.41
N ALA A 213 25.37 -10.25 -24.59
CA ALA A 213 26.08 -9.46 -25.60
C ALA A 213 26.02 -10.06 -27.02
N LEU A 214 25.50 -11.28 -27.16
CA LEU A 214 25.34 -12.00 -28.44
C LEU A 214 23.87 -12.12 -28.88
N ALA A 215 22.93 -11.50 -28.17
CA ALA A 215 21.52 -11.35 -28.53
C ALA A 215 21.22 -9.90 -28.94
#